data_AF-A0AAX4HQW0-F1
#
_entry.id   AF-A0AAX4HQW0-F1
#
_cell.length_a   1.000
_cell.length_b   1.000
_cell.length_c   1.000
_cell.angle_alpha   90.00
_cell.angle_beta   90.00
_cell.angle_gamma   90.00
#
_symmetry.space_group_name_H-M   'P 1'
#
loop_
_entity.id
_entity.type
_entity.pdbx_description
1 polymer ?
#
loop_
_entity_poly.entity_id
_entity_poly.type
_entity_poly.pdbx_seq_one_letter_code
_entity_poly.pdbx_strand_id
1 'polypeptide(L)'
;MGRLSNRLYKIEFGGVGASGLQITRATWGGGVSVPAEDPNGGYLYSNVDFIAPRVWNAVWNDIADYQLLCDKLEYGKCYFDTKDGAKICNERCQMSVIGIASDTFGYGVGRGGNNSEVPIGVAGWVLAYVDQEYECGTPLTNDEFGNLTAMTKQEKMEYPERIVGIYKRKEMENFWGPEGQKIEVKGRHWVKIK
;
A
#
# COMPACT_ATOMS: atom_id res chain seq x y z
N MET A 1 25.81 -51.24 29.79
CA MET A 1 25.56 -50.36 28.63
C MET A 1 24.07 -50.40 28.32
N GLY A 2 23.32 -49.39 28.77
CA GLY A 2 21.86 -49.34 28.67
C GLY A 2 21.39 -48.75 27.34
N ARG A 3 20.47 -49.45 26.66
CA ARG A 3 19.71 -48.94 25.51
C ARG A 3 18.63 -47.97 26.00
N LEU A 4 18.66 -46.73 25.51
CA LEU A 4 17.55 -45.78 25.66
C LEU A 4 16.41 -46.19 24.71
N SER A 5 15.21 -46.42 25.25
CA SER A 5 14.02 -46.71 24.45
C SER A 5 13.39 -45.40 23.94
N ASN A 6 13.21 -45.26 22.63
CA ASN A 6 12.37 -44.22 22.05
C ASN A 6 10.91 -44.52 22.36
N ARG A 7 10.27 -43.73 23.24
CA ARG A 7 8.81 -43.72 23.37
C ARG A 7 8.23 -42.92 22.20
N LEU A 8 7.57 -43.61 21.27
CA LEU A 8 6.63 -43.00 20.33
C LEU A 8 5.38 -42.60 21.11
N TYR A 9 5.10 -41.31 21.21
CA TYR A 9 3.79 -40.83 21.66
C TYR A 9 2.86 -40.77 20.45
N LYS A 10 1.77 -41.54 20.51
CA LYS A 10 0.64 -41.47 19.58
C LYS A 10 -0.12 -40.17 19.87
N ILE A 11 -0.21 -39.27 18.90
CA ILE A 11 -1.11 -38.11 18.99
C ILE A 11 -2.45 -38.56 18.42
N GLU A 12 -3.48 -38.63 19.28
CA GLU A 12 -4.86 -38.85 18.84
C GLU A 12 -5.51 -37.49 18.56
N PHE A 13 -6.10 -37.37 17.37
CA PHE A 13 -6.91 -36.21 17.00
C PHE A 13 -8.33 -36.41 17.54
N GLY A 14 -8.66 -35.72 18.63
CA GLY A 14 -10.03 -35.56 19.08
C GLY A 14 -10.73 -34.53 18.21
N GLY A 15 -11.73 -34.96 17.42
CA GLY A 15 -12.64 -34.03 16.77
C GLY A 15 -13.38 -33.22 17.83
N VAL A 16 -13.36 -31.90 17.73
CA VAL A 16 -14.17 -31.01 18.57
C VAL A 16 -14.87 -30.01 17.67
N GLY A 17 -16.18 -29.91 17.88
CA GLY A 17 -17.12 -29.09 17.13
C GLY A 17 -16.87 -27.58 17.23
N ALA A 18 -17.71 -26.87 16.49
CA ALA A 18 -17.71 -25.41 16.33
C ALA A 18 -17.49 -24.64 17.65
N SER A 19 -16.81 -23.50 17.53
CA SER A 19 -16.30 -22.60 18.58
C SER A 19 -15.04 -23.10 19.29
N GLY A 20 -13.89 -22.90 18.66
CA GLY A 20 -12.59 -23.15 19.27
C GLY A 20 -11.48 -22.63 18.37
N LEU A 21 -10.68 -21.70 18.90
CA LEU A 21 -9.48 -21.15 18.29
C LEU A 21 -8.58 -22.29 17.77
N GLN A 22 -8.47 -22.44 16.44
CA GLN A 22 -7.44 -23.30 15.84
C GLN A 22 -6.08 -22.60 15.98
N ILE A 23 -5.41 -22.78 17.12
CA ILE A 23 -3.99 -22.48 17.21
C ILE A 23 -3.24 -23.63 16.53
N THR A 24 -3.00 -23.50 15.23
CA THR A 24 -2.00 -24.33 14.54
C THR A 24 -0.63 -23.89 15.04
N ARG A 25 -0.13 -24.52 16.11
CA ARG A 25 1.29 -24.42 16.49
C ARG A 25 2.12 -25.13 15.43
N ALA A 26 2.72 -24.36 14.52
CA ALA A 26 3.78 -24.86 13.66
C ALA A 26 5.06 -25.00 14.49
N THR A 27 5.39 -26.22 14.90
CA THR A 27 6.66 -26.53 15.55
C THR A 27 7.73 -26.73 14.47
N TRP A 28 8.86 -26.02 14.61
CA TRP A 28 9.98 -26.05 13.69
C TRP A 28 10.59 -27.47 13.59
N GLY A 29 10.75 -28.01 12.38
CA GLY A 29 11.43 -29.30 12.17
C GLY A 29 11.10 -30.05 10.87
N GLY A 30 10.04 -29.67 10.16
CA GLY A 30 9.74 -30.17 8.82
C GLY A 30 9.00 -29.08 8.07
N GLY A 31 9.38 -28.82 6.82
CA GLY A 31 8.71 -27.82 6.00
C GLY A 31 7.22 -28.16 5.87
N VAL A 32 6.38 -27.46 6.61
CA VAL A 32 4.93 -27.47 6.41
C VAL A 32 4.61 -26.27 5.54
N SER A 33 4.25 -26.52 4.29
CA SER A 33 3.54 -25.53 3.48
C SER A 33 2.13 -25.42 4.07
N VAL A 34 1.89 -24.42 4.91
CA VAL A 34 0.53 -24.03 5.29
C VAL A 34 0.11 -22.97 4.28
N PRO A 35 -0.65 -23.30 3.21
CA PRO A 35 -1.33 -22.27 2.46
C PRO A 35 -2.35 -21.65 3.42
N ALA A 36 -2.04 -20.46 3.94
CA ALA A 36 -3.06 -19.60 4.50
C ALA A 36 -3.82 -18.96 3.32
N GLU A 37 -4.51 -19.79 2.54
CA GLU A 37 -5.54 -19.32 1.62
C GLU A 37 -6.81 -19.17 2.45
N ASP A 38 -7.00 -17.98 3.03
CA ASP A 38 -8.34 -17.58 3.43
C ASP A 38 -8.98 -16.91 2.20
N PRO A 39 -10.04 -17.51 1.62
CA PRO A 39 -10.77 -16.92 0.49
C PRO A 39 -11.39 -15.55 0.82
N ASN A 40 -11.35 -15.11 2.08
CA ASN A 40 -11.84 -13.81 2.54
C ASN A 40 -10.74 -12.81 2.96
N GLY A 41 -9.46 -13.13 2.75
CA GLY A 41 -8.35 -12.23 3.08
C GLY A 41 -7.93 -12.26 4.55
N GLY A 42 -7.40 -13.41 4.99
CA GLY A 42 -6.95 -13.63 6.36
C GLY A 42 -5.69 -12.86 6.70
N TYR A 43 -5.66 -12.27 7.90
CA TYR A 43 -4.50 -11.57 8.45
C TYR A 43 -3.61 -12.54 9.23
N LEU A 44 -2.29 -12.52 8.97
CA LEU A 44 -1.30 -13.17 9.82
C LEU A 44 -0.79 -12.16 10.85
N TYR A 45 -1.17 -12.33 12.12
CA TYR A 45 -0.66 -11.52 13.23
C TYR A 45 0.48 -12.27 13.93
N SER A 46 1.69 -11.72 13.91
CA SER A 46 2.78 -12.15 14.77
C SER A 46 3.27 -10.99 15.64
N ASN A 47 3.35 -11.21 16.95
CA ASN A 47 3.99 -10.27 17.89
C ASN A 47 5.52 -10.48 17.97
N VAL A 48 6.07 -11.17 16.98
CA VAL A 48 7.48 -11.58 16.84
C VAL A 48 7.85 -11.58 15.35
N ASP A 49 9.11 -11.88 15.03
CA ASP A 49 9.61 -11.93 13.66
C ASP A 49 8.83 -12.91 12.77
N PHE A 50 8.39 -12.39 11.63
CA PHE A 50 7.90 -13.20 10.52
C PHE A 50 9.07 -13.47 9.56
N ILE A 51 9.61 -14.69 9.60
CA ILE A 51 10.72 -15.12 8.75
C ILE A 51 10.18 -16.05 7.67
N ALA A 52 10.23 -15.59 6.42
CA ALA A 52 9.88 -16.38 5.25
C ALA A 52 10.98 -16.30 4.19
N PRO A 53 11.36 -17.41 3.54
CA PRO A 53 12.35 -17.38 2.47
C PRO A 53 11.87 -16.57 1.25
N ARG A 54 10.56 -16.47 1.04
CA ARG A 54 9.90 -15.63 0.03
C ARG A 54 8.52 -15.21 0.52
N VAL A 55 8.13 -13.96 0.26
CA VAL A 55 6.77 -13.45 0.44
C VAL A 55 6.25 -13.07 -0.95
N TRP A 56 5.17 -13.71 -1.37
CA TRP A 56 4.45 -13.40 -2.60
C TRP A 56 3.13 -12.71 -2.21
N ASN A 57 2.59 -11.83 -3.06
CA ASN A 57 1.36 -11.02 -2.87
C ASN A 57 1.52 -9.59 -2.31
N ALA A 58 2.30 -8.76 -2.99
CA ALA A 58 1.85 -7.37 -3.15
C ALA A 58 0.70 -7.37 -4.17
N VAL A 59 -0.53 -7.67 -3.71
CA VAL A 59 -1.75 -7.68 -4.56
C VAL A 59 -1.98 -6.30 -5.23
N TRP A 60 -1.33 -5.30 -4.66
CA TRP A 60 -1.53 -3.88 -4.79
C TRP A 60 -0.21 -3.23 -5.29
N ASN A 61 -0.29 -2.12 -6.03
CA ASN A 61 0.75 -1.73 -6.99
C ASN A 61 1.84 -0.78 -6.45
N ASP A 62 1.67 -0.26 -5.24
CA ASP A 62 2.56 0.75 -4.65
C ASP A 62 2.92 0.49 -3.18
N ILE A 63 3.94 1.21 -2.71
CA ILE A 63 4.40 1.27 -1.32
C ILE A 63 3.98 2.63 -0.77
N ALA A 64 3.31 2.63 0.38
CA ALA A 64 2.89 3.83 1.07
C ALA A 64 3.61 4.00 2.41
N ASP A 65 4.01 5.24 2.70
CA ASP A 65 4.52 5.68 3.99
C ASP A 65 3.43 6.47 4.73
N TYR A 66 3.15 6.09 5.97
CA TYR A 66 2.10 6.72 6.77
C TYR A 66 2.62 8.02 7.38
N GLN A 67 2.03 9.13 6.98
CA GLN A 67 2.39 10.47 7.47
C GLN A 67 1.30 11.02 8.37
N LEU A 68 1.68 11.83 9.37
CA LEU A 68 0.72 12.53 10.22
C LEU A 68 -0.17 13.45 9.37
N LEU A 69 -1.48 13.31 9.50
CA LEU A 69 -2.45 14.07 8.71
C LEU A 69 -2.98 15.26 9.52
N CYS A 70 -2.93 16.46 8.94
CA CYS A 70 -3.45 17.70 9.55
C CYS A 70 -4.66 18.29 8.84
N ASP A 71 -5.14 17.62 7.80
CA ASP A 71 -6.27 18.04 6.99
C ASP A 71 -7.19 16.84 6.75
N LYS A 72 -8.08 16.91 5.77
CA LYS A 72 -8.87 15.77 5.31
C LYS A 72 -8.03 14.79 4.50
N LEU A 73 -8.42 13.52 4.56
CA LEU A 73 -7.89 12.44 3.72
C LEU A 73 -8.70 12.36 2.42
N GLU A 74 -8.04 12.56 1.28
CA GLU A 74 -8.60 12.33 -0.05
C GLU A 74 -7.63 11.51 -0.90
N TYR A 75 -7.99 10.25 -1.14
CA TYR A 75 -7.20 9.36 -1.99
C TYR A 75 -7.09 9.89 -3.42
N GLY A 76 -5.92 9.72 -4.01
CA GLY A 76 -5.56 10.19 -5.33
C GLY A 76 -5.19 11.67 -5.43
N LYS A 77 -5.16 12.41 -4.30
CA LYS A 77 -4.67 13.79 -4.23
C LYS A 77 -3.20 13.85 -3.82
N CYS A 78 -2.50 14.88 -4.30
CA CYS A 78 -1.15 15.22 -3.87
C CYS A 78 -1.16 15.89 -2.50
N TYR A 79 -0.18 15.52 -1.68
CA TYR A 79 0.04 16.12 -0.36
C TYR A 79 1.43 16.74 -0.29
N PHE A 80 1.52 17.87 0.40
CA PHE A 80 2.79 18.48 0.78
C PHE A 80 2.96 18.43 2.29
N ASP A 81 4.20 18.38 2.72
CA ASP A 81 4.53 18.29 4.14
C ASP A 81 4.68 19.66 4.79
N THR A 82 4.27 19.75 6.05
CA THR A 82 4.45 20.92 6.89
C THR A 82 4.97 20.47 8.25
N LYS A 83 5.47 21.39 9.07
CA LYS A 83 5.95 21.06 10.42
C LYS A 83 4.88 20.41 11.30
N ASP A 84 3.61 20.65 11.00
CA ASP A 84 2.49 20.12 11.76
C ASP A 84 2.05 18.75 11.23
N GLY A 85 2.29 18.47 9.95
CA GLY A 85 1.88 17.26 9.23
C GLY A 85 1.47 17.53 7.78
N ALA A 86 1.06 16.47 7.09
CA ALA A 86 0.70 16.49 5.68
C ALA A 86 -0.63 17.21 5.43
N LYS A 87 -0.69 17.98 4.33
CA LYS A 87 -1.87 18.72 3.85
C LYS A 87 -2.04 18.55 2.34
N ILE A 88 -3.26 18.65 1.83
CA ILE A 88 -3.52 18.60 0.38
C ILE A 88 -2.86 19.80 -0.28
N CYS A 89 -2.16 19.58 -1.41
CA CYS A 89 -1.55 20.67 -2.16
C CYS A 89 -2.59 21.69 -2.62
N ASN A 90 -2.21 22.97 -2.53
CA ASN A 90 -3.07 24.12 -2.75
C ASN A 90 -2.45 25.19 -3.66
N GLU A 91 -1.26 24.93 -4.21
CA GLU A 91 -0.57 25.80 -5.17
C GLU A 91 -0.05 24.96 -6.34
N ARG A 92 -0.10 25.47 -7.57
CA ARG A 92 0.48 24.76 -8.72
C ARG A 92 1.99 24.58 -8.54
N CYS A 93 2.50 23.40 -8.89
CA CYS A 93 3.93 23.09 -8.85
C CYS A 93 4.51 23.37 -7.46
N GLN A 94 3.86 22.84 -6.42
CA GLN A 94 4.15 23.18 -5.03
C GLN A 94 5.48 22.59 -4.59
N MET A 95 6.17 23.30 -3.69
CA MET A 95 7.36 22.78 -3.04
C MET A 95 6.97 21.79 -1.93
N SER A 96 7.85 20.84 -1.64
CA SER A 96 7.68 19.84 -0.57
C SER A 96 6.50 18.89 -0.74
N VAL A 97 6.09 18.62 -1.99
CA VAL A 97 5.16 17.52 -2.27
C VAL A 97 5.82 16.20 -1.90
N ILE A 98 5.17 15.45 -1.01
CA ILE A 98 5.67 14.17 -0.49
C ILE A 98 5.15 12.96 -1.23
N GLY A 99 4.09 13.14 -2.03
CA GLY A 99 3.52 12.08 -2.86
C GLY A 99 2.03 12.22 -3.00
N ILE A 100 1.37 11.08 -3.23
CA ILE A 100 -0.07 10.99 -3.50
C ILE A 100 -0.69 10.08 -2.46
N ALA A 101 -1.82 10.47 -1.88
CA ALA A 101 -2.53 9.60 -0.95
C ALA A 101 -3.05 8.35 -1.67
N SER A 102 -2.62 7.17 -1.24
CA SER A 102 -2.89 5.89 -1.92
C SER A 102 -3.91 5.05 -1.17
N ASP A 103 -4.91 4.55 -1.90
CA ASP A 103 -5.79 3.43 -1.50
C ASP A 103 -5.46 2.16 -2.29
N THR A 104 -4.32 2.14 -2.99
CA THR A 104 -3.88 1.04 -3.85
C THR A 104 -2.58 0.37 -3.41
N PHE A 105 -2.09 0.66 -2.19
CA PHE A 105 -0.78 0.24 -1.72
C PHE A 105 -0.78 -1.20 -1.20
N GLY A 106 0.26 -1.96 -1.55
CA GLY A 106 0.49 -3.33 -1.07
C GLY A 106 1.34 -3.39 0.18
N TYR A 107 2.20 -2.39 0.38
CA TYR A 107 3.03 -2.28 1.56
C TYR A 107 2.81 -0.92 2.21
N GLY A 108 2.48 -0.95 3.50
CA GLY A 108 2.41 0.22 4.36
C GLY A 108 3.57 0.23 5.34
N VAL A 109 4.30 1.33 5.44
CA VAL A 109 5.40 1.52 6.41
C VAL A 109 5.15 2.74 7.29
N GLY A 110 5.87 2.85 8.41
CA GLY A 110 5.85 4.08 9.22
C GLY A 110 4.59 4.31 10.08
N ARG A 111 3.65 3.36 10.11
CA ARG A 111 2.41 3.50 10.89
C ARG A 111 2.72 3.63 12.39
N GLY A 112 2.46 4.81 12.96
CA GLY A 112 2.99 5.22 14.27
C GLY A 112 1.97 5.24 15.40
N GLY A 113 0.70 4.93 15.13
CA GLY A 113 -0.37 4.94 16.13
C GLY A 113 -0.95 6.32 16.40
N ASN A 114 -0.72 7.29 15.50
CA ASN A 114 -1.38 8.58 15.56
C ASN A 114 -2.89 8.43 15.28
N ASN A 115 -3.69 9.35 15.80
CA ASN A 115 -5.15 9.33 15.59
C ASN A 115 -5.55 9.56 14.13
N SER A 116 -4.69 10.22 13.33
CA SER A 116 -4.94 10.53 11.93
C SER A 116 -3.65 10.44 11.12
N GLU A 117 -3.64 9.55 10.13
CA GLU A 117 -2.50 9.32 9.24
C GLU A 117 -2.99 9.20 7.80
N VAL A 118 -2.18 9.67 6.86
CA VAL A 118 -2.41 9.51 5.42
C VAL A 118 -1.37 8.55 4.84
N PRO A 119 -1.79 7.50 4.12
CA PRO A 119 -0.87 6.63 3.40
C PRO A 119 -0.38 7.34 2.13
N ILE A 120 0.83 7.87 2.14
CA ILE A 120 1.43 8.56 1.01
C ILE A 120 2.20 7.55 0.17
N GLY A 121 1.77 7.31 -1.06
CA GLY A 121 2.52 6.52 -2.01
C GLY A 121 3.89 7.15 -2.25
N VAL A 122 4.96 6.38 -2.01
CA VAL A 122 6.35 6.80 -2.18
C VAL A 122 7.04 6.09 -3.35
N ALA A 123 6.50 4.95 -3.79
CA ALA A 123 7.02 4.21 -4.94
C ALA A 123 5.93 3.31 -5.53
N GLY A 124 5.97 3.10 -6.85
CA GLY A 124 5.06 2.20 -7.55
C GLY A 124 3.99 2.94 -8.35
N TRP A 125 2.87 2.28 -8.61
CA TRP A 125 1.76 2.84 -9.40
C TRP A 125 0.55 3.13 -8.52
N VAL A 126 0.09 4.38 -8.53
CA VAL A 126 -1.05 4.84 -7.74
C VAL A 126 -2.18 5.33 -8.63
N LEU A 127 -3.42 5.21 -8.16
CA LEU A 127 -4.57 5.89 -8.75
C LEU A 127 -4.66 7.34 -8.26
N ALA A 128 -4.49 8.30 -9.17
CA ALA A 128 -4.49 9.72 -8.87
C ALA A 128 -5.50 10.49 -9.72
N TYR A 129 -6.00 11.61 -9.20
CA TYR A 129 -6.77 12.56 -10.02
C TYR A 129 -5.81 13.29 -10.95
N VAL A 130 -6.10 13.25 -12.25
CA VAL A 130 -5.35 13.95 -13.29
C VAL A 130 -6.35 14.82 -14.04
N ASP A 131 -5.95 16.05 -14.38
CA ASP A 131 -6.82 17.02 -15.06
C ASP A 131 -7.28 16.57 -16.45
N GLN A 132 -6.46 15.80 -17.16
CA GLN A 132 -6.79 15.21 -18.46
C GLN A 132 -5.95 13.95 -18.77
N GLU A 133 -6.29 13.29 -19.87
CA GLU A 133 -5.46 12.21 -20.41
C GLU A 133 -4.24 12.78 -21.14
N TYR A 134 -3.05 12.25 -20.83
CA TYR A 134 -1.78 12.63 -21.46
C TYR A 134 -1.14 11.46 -22.20
N GLU A 135 -0.02 11.71 -22.88
CA GLU A 135 0.83 10.63 -23.38
C GLU A 135 1.53 9.91 -22.21
N CYS A 136 1.68 8.59 -22.32
CA CYS A 136 2.42 7.79 -21.34
C CYS A 136 3.86 8.34 -21.20
N GLY A 137 4.33 8.50 -19.96
CA GLY A 137 5.63 9.08 -19.64
C GLY A 137 5.63 10.60 -19.43
N THR A 138 4.51 11.29 -19.63
CA THR A 138 4.40 12.73 -19.34
C THR A 138 4.74 13.03 -17.88
N PRO A 139 5.72 13.92 -17.59
CA PRO A 139 6.03 14.35 -16.23
C PRO A 139 4.89 15.20 -15.65
N LEU A 140 4.46 14.84 -14.44
CA LEU A 140 3.35 15.49 -13.76
C LEU A 140 3.82 16.22 -12.49
N THR A 141 3.15 17.33 -12.21
CA THR A 141 3.20 18.03 -10.92
C THR A 141 1.78 18.28 -10.44
N ASN A 142 1.60 18.85 -9.25
CA ASN A 142 0.28 19.14 -8.71
C ASN A 142 -0.30 20.48 -9.22
N ASP A 143 -1.62 20.60 -9.27
CA ASP A 143 -2.38 21.85 -9.44
C ASP A 143 -2.77 22.47 -8.08
N GLU A 144 -3.51 23.59 -8.12
CA GLU A 144 -3.99 24.32 -6.94
C GLU A 144 -5.07 23.56 -6.12
N PHE A 145 -5.48 22.38 -6.57
CA PHE A 145 -6.50 21.53 -5.93
C PHE A 145 -5.94 20.15 -5.55
N GLY A 146 -4.63 19.96 -5.66
CA GLY A 146 -3.94 18.70 -5.40
C GLY A 146 -4.23 17.60 -6.41
N ASN A 147 -4.75 17.91 -7.60
CA ASN A 147 -4.73 16.97 -8.73
C ASN A 147 -3.38 17.04 -9.43
N LEU A 148 -3.10 16.08 -10.29
CA LEU A 148 -1.94 16.10 -11.16
C LEU A 148 -2.25 16.76 -12.50
N THR A 149 -1.27 17.47 -13.02
CA THR A 149 -1.29 18.16 -14.31
C THR A 149 0.10 18.08 -14.95
N ALA A 150 0.18 18.19 -16.27
CA ALA A 150 1.46 18.16 -16.96
C ALA A 150 2.34 19.35 -16.56
N MET A 151 3.63 19.07 -16.35
CA MET A 151 4.62 20.13 -16.17
C MET A 151 4.94 20.80 -17.49
N THR A 152 4.97 22.12 -17.47
CA THR A 152 5.46 22.95 -18.56
C THR A 152 6.97 22.76 -18.77
N LYS A 153 7.48 23.20 -19.92
CA LYS A 153 8.93 23.16 -20.19
C LYS A 153 9.72 23.99 -19.18
N GLN A 154 9.20 25.16 -18.80
CA GLN A 154 9.85 26.05 -17.83
C GLN A 154 9.88 25.42 -16.44
N GLU A 155 8.76 24.89 -15.93
CA GLU A 155 8.71 24.22 -14.63
C GLU A 155 9.67 23.03 -14.55
N LYS A 156 9.83 22.26 -15.64
CA LYS A 156 10.81 21.15 -15.69
C LYS A 156 12.26 21.63 -15.61
N MET A 157 12.56 22.82 -16.12
CA MET A 157 13.91 23.38 -16.10
C MET A 157 14.23 24.06 -14.78
N GLU A 158 13.26 24.78 -14.21
CA GLU A 158 13.45 25.58 -12.99
C GLU A 158 13.21 24.76 -11.72
N TYR A 159 12.28 23.80 -11.76
CA TYR A 159 11.81 23.04 -10.60
C TYR A 159 11.73 21.52 -10.85
N PRO A 160 12.80 20.86 -11.36
CA PRO A 160 12.79 19.43 -11.63
C PRO A 160 12.55 18.55 -10.39
N GLU A 161 12.79 19.08 -9.19
CA GLU A 161 12.50 18.43 -7.91
C GLU A 161 11.00 18.32 -7.62
N ARG A 162 10.16 19.14 -8.28
CA ARG A 162 8.69 19.18 -8.07
C ARG A 162 7.92 18.27 -9.01
N ILE A 163 8.62 17.38 -9.74
CA ILE A 163 8.01 16.25 -10.44
C ILE A 163 7.48 15.28 -9.40
N VAL A 164 6.17 15.06 -9.38
CA VAL A 164 5.52 14.10 -8.46
C VAL A 164 5.52 12.69 -9.04
N GLY A 165 5.37 12.59 -10.36
CA GLY A 165 5.32 11.29 -11.02
C GLY A 165 5.27 11.38 -12.54
N ILE A 166 5.08 10.23 -13.18
CA ILE A 166 4.89 10.12 -14.63
C ILE A 166 3.54 9.48 -14.95
N TYR A 167 2.86 10.06 -15.95
CA TYR A 167 1.58 9.56 -16.43
C TYR A 167 1.70 8.17 -17.08
N LYS A 168 0.70 7.30 -16.91
CA LYS A 168 0.59 6.03 -17.65
C LYS A 168 -0.62 5.96 -18.55
N ARG A 169 -1.81 5.96 -17.94
CA ARG A 169 -3.11 5.79 -18.59
C ARG A 169 -4.24 6.08 -17.62
N LYS A 170 -5.42 6.37 -18.14
CA LYS A 170 -6.67 6.33 -17.38
C LYS A 170 -7.02 4.88 -17.01
N GLU A 171 -7.65 4.69 -15.84
CA GLU A 171 -8.26 3.40 -15.54
C GLU A 171 -9.65 3.31 -16.19
N MET A 172 -9.90 2.21 -16.88
CA MET A 172 -11.08 1.99 -17.71
C MET A 172 -12.26 1.46 -16.89
N GLU A 173 -11.95 0.75 -15.81
CA GLU A 173 -12.94 0.18 -14.92
C GLU A 173 -13.38 1.19 -13.85
N ASN A 174 -14.64 1.10 -13.42
CA ASN A 174 -15.15 1.92 -12.31
C ASN A 174 -14.66 1.43 -10.94
N PHE A 175 -14.22 0.17 -10.87
CA PHE A 175 -13.75 -0.45 -9.64
C PHE A 175 -12.45 -1.20 -9.90
N TRP A 176 -11.53 -1.17 -8.94
CA TRP A 176 -10.26 -1.86 -9.03
C TRP A 176 -9.94 -2.62 -7.74
N GLY A 177 -9.21 -3.74 -7.86
CA GLY A 177 -8.84 -4.60 -6.74
C GLY A 177 -9.55 -5.97 -6.75
N PRO A 178 -9.14 -6.87 -5.84
CA PRO A 178 -9.71 -8.21 -5.74
C PRO A 178 -11.16 -8.18 -5.25
N GLU A 179 -11.88 -9.27 -5.49
CA GLU A 179 -13.24 -9.45 -4.98
C GLU A 179 -13.28 -9.31 -3.45
N GLY A 180 -14.27 -8.57 -2.93
CA GLY A 180 -14.38 -8.25 -1.50
C GLY A 180 -13.57 -7.05 -1.01
N GLN A 181 -12.59 -6.55 -1.78
CA GLN A 181 -11.78 -5.36 -1.42
C GLN A 181 -11.65 -4.37 -2.59
N LYS A 182 -12.71 -4.24 -3.39
CA LYS A 182 -12.73 -3.30 -4.52
C LYS A 182 -12.78 -1.86 -4.04
N ILE A 183 -11.95 -1.02 -4.63
CA ILE A 183 -12.00 0.43 -4.50
C ILE A 183 -12.70 1.05 -5.72
N GLU A 184 -13.39 2.16 -5.53
CA GLU A 184 -14.01 2.92 -6.62
C GLU A 184 -12.96 3.83 -7.28
N VAL A 185 -12.77 3.70 -8.59
CA VAL A 185 -11.74 4.42 -9.35
C VAL A 185 -12.05 5.92 -9.45
N LYS A 186 -13.33 6.31 -9.56
CA LYS A 186 -13.75 7.73 -9.65
C LYS A 186 -13.06 8.53 -10.75
N GLY A 187 -12.80 7.88 -11.89
CA GLY A 187 -12.13 8.50 -13.04
C GLY A 187 -10.64 8.81 -12.80
N ARG A 188 -10.01 8.27 -11.74
CA ARG A 188 -8.57 8.38 -11.50
C ARG A 188 -7.74 7.66 -12.56
N HIS A 189 -6.50 8.10 -12.70
CA HIS A 189 -5.54 7.60 -13.68
C HIS A 189 -4.36 6.95 -12.97
N TRP A 190 -3.70 6.01 -13.64
CA TRP A 190 -2.48 5.40 -13.15
C TRP A 190 -1.29 6.33 -13.35
N VAL A 191 -0.58 6.58 -12.26
CA VAL A 191 0.63 7.41 -12.23
C VAL A 191 1.74 6.64 -11.53
N LYS A 192 2.94 6.66 -12.11
CA LYS A 192 4.13 6.14 -11.41
C LYS A 192 4.65 7.23 -10.50
N ILE A 193 4.76 6.94 -9.21
CA ILE A 193 5.39 7.85 -8.26
C ILE A 193 6.90 7.84 -8.49
N LYS A 194 7.52 9.02 -8.40
CA LYS A 194 8.96 9.22 -8.59
C LYS A 194 9.75 8.88 -7.32
#